data_AF-A0A1H8EWI6-F1
#
_entry.id   AF-A0A1H8EWI6-F1
#
_cell.length_a   1.000
_cell.length_b   1.000
_cell.length_c   1.000
_cell.angle_alpha   90.00
_cell.angle_beta   90.00
_cell.angle_gamma   90.00
#
_symmetry.space_group_name_H-M   'P 1'
#
loop_
_entity.id
_entity.type
_entity.pdbx_description
1 polymer ?
#
loop_
_entity_poly.entity_id
_entity_poly.type
_entity_poly.pdbx_seq_one_letter_code
_entity_poly.pdbx_strand_id
1 'polypeptide(L)'
;MIAVNRLKRTNSFFRFLLVGVANTFIGLSTMFVLLNLFGWTYWLATFTGNSIGAVVSYFLNRSFTFNSKLNVSEGMPKFVVVIFICYLISYSMSEVVADYVSIPNWATNFVTQDELAILGGAILYTLTNYLGQKSFVFRKLSEE
;
A
#
# COMPACT_ATOMS: atom_id res chain seq x y z
N MET A 1 24.79 -13.22 -6.20
CA MET A 1 23.70 -14.20 -5.95
C MET A 1 23.37 -14.38 -4.45
N ILE A 2 23.67 -13.41 -3.56
CA ILE A 2 23.56 -13.57 -2.09
C ILE A 2 22.34 -12.86 -1.49
N ALA A 3 21.80 -11.83 -2.15
CA ALA A 3 20.66 -11.05 -1.61
C ALA A 3 19.32 -11.80 -1.61
N VAL A 4 19.13 -12.76 -2.52
CA VAL A 4 17.84 -13.45 -2.69
C VAL A 4 17.52 -14.40 -1.52
N ASN A 5 18.55 -14.93 -0.85
CA ASN A 5 18.35 -16.01 0.13
C ASN A 5 18.00 -15.50 1.55
N ARG A 6 18.17 -14.21 1.85
CA ARG A 6 17.75 -13.62 3.15
C ARG A 6 16.26 -13.29 3.24
N LEU A 7 15.52 -13.38 2.14
CA LEU A 7 14.07 -13.17 2.12
C LEU A 7 13.27 -14.41 2.57
N LYS A 8 13.92 -15.56 2.76
CA LYS A 8 13.26 -16.82 3.13
C LYS A 8 12.67 -16.81 4.56
N ARG A 9 13.05 -15.81 5.39
CA ARG A 9 12.64 -15.65 6.79
C ARG A 9 12.13 -14.23 7.08
N THR A 10 11.32 -13.65 6.20
CA THR A 10 10.67 -12.35 6.45
C THR A 10 9.17 -12.56 6.45
N ASN A 11 8.49 -12.17 7.54
CA ASN A 11 7.03 -12.16 7.65
C ASN A 11 6.44 -11.51 6.39
N SER A 12 5.36 -12.07 5.82
CA SER A 12 4.72 -11.55 4.60
C SER A 12 4.42 -10.05 4.67
N PHE A 13 4.30 -9.48 5.87
CA PHE A 13 4.21 -8.05 6.13
C PHE A 13 5.36 -7.23 5.55
N PHE A 14 6.62 -7.64 5.75
CA PHE A 14 7.78 -6.90 5.22
C PHE A 14 7.86 -6.98 3.71
N ARG A 15 7.45 -8.12 3.13
CA ARG A 15 7.36 -8.26 1.68
C ARG A 15 6.28 -7.34 1.12
N PHE A 16 5.11 -7.29 1.75
CA PHE A 16 4.04 -6.36 1.39
C PHE A 16 4.53 -4.91 1.41
N LEU A 17 5.24 -4.50 2.47
CA LEU A 17 5.81 -3.16 2.58
C LEU A 17 6.82 -2.87 1.45
N LEU A 18 7.71 -3.82 1.16
CA LEU A 18 8.68 -3.74 0.06
C LEU A 18 8.00 -3.59 -1.31
N VAL A 19 6.92 -4.33 -1.54
CA VAL A 19 6.13 -4.20 -2.77
C VAL A 19 5.48 -2.82 -2.85
N GLY A 20 4.98 -2.28 -1.73
CA GLY A 20 4.47 -0.91 -1.67
C GLY A 20 5.51 0.13 -2.08
N VAL A 21 6.73 0.02 -1.54
CA VAL A 21 7.86 0.91 -1.90
C VAL A 21 8.22 0.76 -3.38
N ALA A 22 8.32 -0.47 -3.88
CA ALA A 22 8.63 -0.73 -5.29
C ALA A 22 7.53 -0.19 -6.23
N ASN A 23 6.26 -0.34 -5.87
CA ASN A 23 5.13 0.21 -6.61
C ASN A 23 5.23 1.74 -6.74
N THR A 24 5.46 2.43 -5.63
CA THR A 24 5.59 3.89 -5.63
C THR A 24 6.78 4.34 -6.46
N PHE A 25 7.91 3.63 -6.35
CA PHE A 25 9.10 3.92 -7.13
C PHE A 25 8.87 3.73 -8.64
N ILE A 26 8.23 2.64 -9.05
CA ILE A 26 7.94 2.33 -10.45
C ILE A 26 6.87 3.27 -11.00
N GLY A 27 5.81 3.55 -10.23
CA GLY A 27 4.77 4.49 -10.60
C GLY A 27 5.34 5.90 -10.81
N LEU A 28 6.09 6.43 -9.85
CA LEU A 28 6.74 7.74 -9.97
C LEU A 28 7.75 7.77 -11.12
N SER A 29 8.61 6.76 -11.24
CA SER A 29 9.58 6.69 -12.35
C SER A 29 8.88 6.74 -13.70
N THR A 30 7.78 6.00 -13.84
CA THR A 30 6.97 5.99 -15.05
C THR A 30 6.33 7.37 -15.30
N MET A 31 5.73 8.00 -14.27
CA MET A 31 5.17 9.36 -14.39
C MET A 31 6.23 10.36 -14.85
N PHE A 32 7.41 10.35 -14.24
CA PHE A 32 8.50 11.27 -14.58
C PHE A 32 9.02 11.05 -16.00
N VAL A 33 9.15 9.79 -16.43
CA VAL A 33 9.53 9.46 -17.81
C VAL A 33 8.47 9.94 -18.79
N LEU A 34 7.18 9.72 -18.53
CA LEU A 34 6.11 10.16 -19.43
C LEU A 34 6.00 11.69 -19.49
N LEU A 35 6.20 12.39 -18.38
CA LEU A 35 6.22 13.86 -18.34
C LEU A 35 7.42 14.45 -19.08
N ASN A 36 8.63 13.92 -18.84
CA ASN A 36 9.87 14.54 -19.34
C ASN A 36 10.29 14.03 -20.72
N LEU A 37 10.13 12.73 -21.02
CA LEU A 37 10.50 12.18 -22.34
C LEU A 37 9.38 12.33 -23.37
N PHE A 38 8.14 12.07 -22.97
CA PHE A 38 7.00 12.04 -23.91
C PHE A 38 6.21 13.35 -23.94
N GLY A 39 6.47 14.29 -23.02
CA GLY A 39 5.76 15.56 -22.95
C GLY A 39 4.26 15.40 -22.68
N TRP A 40 3.85 14.30 -22.07
CA TRP A 40 2.43 14.05 -21.80
C TRP A 40 1.88 15.05 -20.79
N THR A 41 0.57 15.29 -20.86
CA THR A 41 -0.10 16.11 -19.85
C THR A 41 -0.07 15.43 -18.49
N TYR A 42 -0.05 16.25 -17.43
CA TYR A 42 -0.02 15.79 -16.04
C TYR A 42 -1.06 14.70 -15.75
N TRP A 43 -2.29 14.88 -16.24
CA TRP A 43 -3.37 13.91 -16.09
C TRP A 43 -3.09 12.57 -16.77
N LEU A 44 -2.59 12.58 -18.01
CA LEU A 44 -2.29 11.33 -18.73
C LEU A 44 -1.11 10.59 -18.09
N ALA A 45 -0.06 11.31 -17.70
CA ALA A 45 1.11 10.72 -17.08
C ALA A 45 0.79 10.14 -15.69
N THR A 46 0.03 10.85 -14.86
CA THR A 46 -0.40 10.34 -13.54
C THR A 46 -1.34 9.16 -13.66
N PHE A 47 -2.30 9.19 -14.59
CA PHE A 47 -3.22 8.08 -14.81
C PHE A 47 -2.50 6.80 -15.24
N THR A 48 -1.62 6.92 -16.23
CA THR A 48 -0.86 5.76 -16.74
C THR A 48 0.20 5.28 -15.76
N GLY A 49 0.92 6.20 -15.10
CA GLY A 49 1.90 5.84 -14.07
C GLY A 49 1.26 5.11 -12.89
N ASN A 50 0.12 5.59 -12.38
CA ASN A 50 -0.62 4.90 -11.32
C ASN A 50 -1.17 3.55 -11.79
N SER A 51 -1.66 3.46 -13.03
CA SER A 51 -2.15 2.20 -13.60
C SER A 51 -1.05 1.15 -13.70
N ILE A 52 0.12 1.54 -14.22
CA ILE A 52 1.29 0.65 -14.33
C ILE A 52 1.79 0.24 -12.94
N GLY A 53 1.88 1.20 -12.01
CA GLY A 53 2.20 0.93 -10.61
C GLY A 53 1.25 -0.12 -10.02
N ALA A 54 -0.06 0.09 -10.12
CA ALA A 54 -1.08 -0.83 -9.60
C ALA A 54 -0.95 -2.25 -10.17
N VAL A 55 -0.71 -2.37 -11.49
CA VAL A 55 -0.48 -3.66 -12.14
C VAL A 55 0.77 -4.35 -11.58
N VAL A 56 1.89 -3.61 -11.49
CA VAL A 56 3.15 -4.15 -10.95
C VAL A 56 3.00 -4.54 -9.48
N SER A 57 2.34 -3.71 -8.67
CA SER A 57 2.02 -3.98 -7.27
C SER A 57 1.23 -5.28 -7.12
N TYR A 58 0.26 -5.52 -8.00
CA TYR A 58 -0.50 -6.77 -8.02
C TYR A 58 0.40 -7.98 -8.32
N PHE A 59 1.20 -7.92 -9.39
CA PHE A 59 2.09 -9.04 -9.75
C PHE A 59 3.12 -9.35 -8.66
N LEU A 60 3.73 -8.31 -8.07
CA LEU A 60 4.67 -8.46 -6.97
C LEU A 60 3.99 -9.01 -5.72
N ASN A 61 2.83 -8.50 -5.32
CA ASN A 61 2.12 -9.03 -4.14
C ASN A 61 1.67 -10.48 -4.34
N ARG A 62 1.24 -10.84 -5.56
CA ARG A 62 0.86 -12.22 -5.90
C ARG A 62 2.05 -13.17 -5.85
N SER A 63 3.14 -12.86 -6.55
CA SER A 63 4.29 -13.76 -6.71
C SER A 63 5.22 -13.75 -5.49
N PHE A 64 5.46 -12.58 -4.90
CA PHE A 64 6.50 -12.37 -3.89
C PHE A 64 5.95 -12.38 -2.46
N THR A 65 4.81 -11.73 -2.21
CA THR A 65 4.24 -11.57 -0.86
C THR A 65 3.44 -12.77 -0.40
N PHE A 66 2.48 -13.25 -1.21
CA PHE A 66 1.51 -14.26 -0.79
C PHE A 66 1.65 -15.63 -1.47
N ASN A 67 2.37 -15.71 -2.60
CA ASN A 67 2.62 -16.96 -3.34
C ASN A 67 1.33 -17.79 -3.53
N SER A 68 0.26 -17.11 -3.96
CA SER A 68 -1.06 -17.71 -4.11
C SER A 68 -1.34 -18.08 -5.57
N LYS A 69 -1.85 -19.30 -5.80
CA LYS A 69 -2.31 -19.82 -7.09
C LYS A 69 -3.65 -19.23 -7.56
N LEU A 70 -4.19 -18.22 -6.87
CA LEU A 70 -5.45 -17.58 -7.25
C LEU A 70 -5.35 -16.91 -8.64
N ASN A 71 -6.46 -16.95 -9.37
CA ASN A 71 -6.59 -16.35 -10.70
C ASN A 71 -6.53 -14.82 -10.63
N VAL A 72 -5.85 -14.22 -11.61
CA VAL A 72 -5.58 -12.77 -11.66
C VAL A 72 -6.86 -11.94 -11.63
N SER A 73 -7.85 -12.39 -12.40
CA SER A 73 -9.15 -11.73 -12.54
C SER A 73 -9.98 -11.67 -11.26
N GLU A 74 -9.79 -12.61 -10.32
CA GLU A 74 -10.54 -12.64 -9.06
C GLU A 74 -9.80 -11.96 -7.91
N GLY A 75 -8.46 -12.00 -7.92
CA GLY A 75 -7.64 -11.41 -6.86
C GLY A 75 -7.51 -9.89 -6.97
N MET A 76 -7.41 -9.35 -8.19
CA MET A 76 -7.22 -7.92 -8.43
C MET A 76 -8.38 -7.05 -7.89
N PRO A 77 -9.66 -7.32 -8.19
CA PRO A 77 -10.76 -6.53 -7.64
C PRO A 77 -10.85 -6.65 -6.12
N LYS A 78 -10.64 -7.85 -5.55
CA LYS A 78 -10.64 -8.05 -4.09
C LYS A 78 -9.54 -7.26 -3.39
N PHE A 79 -8.35 -7.18 -4.00
CA PHE A 79 -7.24 -6.38 -3.48
C PHE A 79 -7.57 -4.89 -3.42
N VAL A 80 -8.13 -4.34 -4.51
CA VAL A 80 -8.56 -2.94 -4.57
C VAL A 80 -9.67 -2.66 -3.56
N VAL A 81 -10.66 -3.55 -3.45
CA VAL A 81 -11.77 -3.41 -2.49
C VAL A 81 -11.27 -3.41 -1.06
N VAL A 82 -10.36 -4.32 -0.69
CA VAL A 82 -9.79 -4.37 0.67
C VAL A 82 -8.99 -3.11 0.99
N ILE A 83 -8.18 -2.63 0.04
CA ILE A 83 -7.47 -1.35 0.18
C ILE A 83 -8.47 -0.22 0.42
N PHE A 84 -9.54 -0.16 -0.36
CA PHE A 84 -10.51 0.92 -0.29
C PHE A 84 -11.27 0.92 1.03
N ILE A 85 -11.76 -0.25 1.47
CA ILE A 85 -12.44 -0.42 2.77
C ILE A 85 -11.48 -0.05 3.91
N CYS A 86 -10.25 -0.55 3.85
CA CYS A 86 -9.26 -0.28 4.88
C CYS A 86 -8.88 1.19 4.94
N TYR A 87 -8.78 1.85 3.79
CA TYR A 87 -8.53 3.29 3.71
C TYR A 87 -9.64 4.06 4.43
N LEU A 88 -10.91 3.79 4.11
CA LEU A 88 -12.04 4.46 4.75
C LEU A 88 -12.04 4.25 6.26
N ILE A 89 -11.89 3.00 6.72
CA ILE A 89 -11.91 2.69 8.16
C ILE A 89 -10.73 3.37 8.88
N SER A 90 -9.51 3.22 8.35
CA SER A 90 -8.32 3.70 9.04
C SER A 90 -8.25 5.23 9.08
N TYR A 91 -8.52 5.92 7.98
CA TYR A 91 -8.47 7.38 7.97
C TYR A 91 -9.62 7.99 8.78
N SER A 92 -10.85 7.47 8.70
CA SER A 92 -11.95 7.94 9.54
C SER A 92 -11.72 7.69 11.03
N MET A 93 -11.14 6.54 11.40
CA MET A 93 -10.79 6.29 12.81
C MET A 93 -9.64 7.18 13.28
N SER A 94 -8.64 7.44 12.43
CA SER A 94 -7.49 8.26 12.82
C SER A 94 -7.79 9.74 12.96
N GLU A 95 -8.69 10.27 12.14
CA GLU A 95 -9.21 11.64 12.31
C GLU A 95 -9.88 11.79 13.68
N VAL A 96 -10.80 10.88 14.01
CA VAL A 96 -11.48 10.87 15.32
C VAL A 96 -10.48 10.76 16.48
N VAL A 97 -9.49 9.86 16.35
CA VAL A 97 -8.46 9.69 17.40
C VAL A 97 -7.57 10.92 17.53
N ALA A 98 -7.22 11.59 16.43
CA ALA A 98 -6.38 12.79 16.47
C ALA A 98 -7.07 13.96 17.18
N ASP A 99 -8.39 14.09 17.04
CA ASP A 99 -9.18 15.10 17.78
C ASP A 99 -9.18 14.86 19.30
N TYR A 100 -9.10 13.61 19.75
CA TYR A 100 -9.00 13.27 21.17
C TYR A 100 -7.57 13.35 21.73
N VAL A 101 -6.55 13.46 20.87
CA VAL A 101 -5.16 13.54 21.29
C VAL A 101 -4.73 15.01 21.36
N SER A 102 -4.69 15.53 22.58
CA SER A 102 -4.13 16.85 22.86
C SER A 102 -2.61 16.81 22.71
N ILE A 103 -2.09 17.50 21.69
CA ILE A 103 -0.64 17.64 21.48
C ILE A 103 -0.10 18.67 22.47
N PRO A 104 0.98 18.38 23.20
CA PRO A 104 1.59 19.37 24.07
C PRO A 104 2.25 20.51 23.25
N ASN A 105 2.12 21.75 23.74
CA ASN A 105 2.51 23.00 23.04
C ASN A 105 3.96 23.08 22.50
N TRP A 106 4.87 22.24 22.99
CA TRP A 106 6.24 22.19 22.47
C TRP A 106 6.33 21.41 21.15
N ALA A 107 5.44 20.45 20.93
CA ALA A 107 5.40 19.61 19.73
C ALA A 107 4.57 20.23 18.60
N THR A 108 3.64 21.15 18.91
CA THR A 108 2.82 21.85 17.89
C THR A 108 3.62 22.76 16.96
N ASN A 109 4.85 23.14 17.35
CA ASN A 109 5.78 23.88 16.47
C ASN A 109 6.42 22.99 15.40
N PHE A 110 6.40 21.67 15.56
CA PHE A 110 7.03 20.71 14.66
C PHE A 110 6.04 19.83 13.92
N VAL A 111 4.87 19.54 14.52
CA VAL A 111 3.85 18.64 13.96
C VAL A 111 2.46 19.15 14.31
N THR A 112 1.60 19.21 13.29
CA THR A 112 0.19 19.59 13.41
C THR A 112 -0.71 18.38 13.74
N GLN A 113 -1.93 18.62 14.23
CA GLN A 113 -2.91 17.55 14.50
C GLN A 113 -3.25 16.75 13.23
N ASP A 114 -3.38 17.43 12.09
CA ASP A 114 -3.66 16.79 10.81
C ASP A 114 -2.52 15.86 10.36
N GLU A 115 -1.26 16.26 10.56
CA GLU A 115 -0.11 15.42 10.23
C GLU A 115 -0.03 14.17 11.12
N LEU A 116 -0.37 14.30 12.41
CA LEU A 116 -0.50 13.15 13.32
C LEU A 116 -1.65 12.22 12.90
N ALA A 117 -2.78 12.79 12.47
CA ALA A 117 -3.91 12.01 11.96
C ALA A 117 -3.50 11.22 10.70
N ILE A 118 -2.77 11.85 9.77
CA ILE A 118 -2.27 11.21 8.55
C ILE A 118 -1.27 10.10 8.89
N LEU A 119 -0.33 10.33 9.81
CA LEU A 119 0.66 9.33 10.21
C LEU A 119 0.03 8.16 10.95
N GLY A 120 -0.86 8.43 11.91
CA GLY A 120 -1.62 7.42 12.63
C GLY A 120 -2.49 6.60 11.68
N GLY A 121 -3.18 7.27 10.76
CA GLY A 121 -3.98 6.69 9.69
C GLY A 121 -3.17 5.79 8.79
N ALA A 122 -1.99 6.22 8.36
CA ALA A 122 -1.09 5.42 7.53
C ALA A 122 -0.62 4.14 8.24
N ILE A 123 -0.32 4.20 9.54
CA ILE A 123 0.09 3.03 10.34
C ILE A 123 -1.07 2.05 10.48
N LEU A 124 -2.25 2.53 10.92
CA LEU A 124 -3.45 1.71 11.06
C LEU A 124 -3.87 1.10 9.73
N TYR A 125 -3.82 1.90 8.66
CA TYR A 125 -4.09 1.46 7.30
C TYR A 125 -3.14 0.35 6.90
N THR A 126 -1.84 0.51 7.09
CA THR A 126 -0.86 -0.51 6.69
C THR A 126 -1.09 -1.84 7.42
N LEU A 127 -1.38 -1.79 8.73
CA LEU A 127 -1.65 -2.98 9.54
C LEU A 127 -2.96 -3.66 9.14
N THR A 128 -4.05 -2.89 9.05
CA THR A 128 -5.38 -3.40 8.75
C THR A 128 -5.47 -3.90 7.31
N ASN A 129 -4.81 -3.21 6.37
CA ASN A 129 -4.74 -3.58 4.96
C ASN A 129 -3.97 -4.89 4.80
N TYR A 130 -2.85 -5.05 5.52
CA TYR A 130 -2.13 -6.33 5.54
C TYR A 130 -2.99 -7.46 6.11
N LEU A 131 -3.70 -7.24 7.22
CA LEU A 131 -4.58 -8.24 7.81
C LEU A 131 -5.74 -8.60 6.87
N GLY A 132 -6.36 -7.61 6.22
CA GLY A 132 -7.43 -7.80 5.24
C GLY A 132 -6.95 -8.56 4.01
N GLN A 133 -5.78 -8.23 3.47
CA GLN A 133 -5.22 -8.96 2.34
C GLN A 133 -4.84 -10.39 2.73
N LYS A 134 -4.25 -10.59 3.91
CA LYS A 134 -3.89 -11.92 4.42
C LYS A 134 -5.11 -12.80 4.70
N SER A 135 -6.15 -12.25 5.31
CA SER A 135 -7.32 -13.01 5.78
C SER A 135 -8.39 -13.18 4.70
N PHE A 136 -8.57 -12.18 3.83
CA PHE A 136 -9.70 -12.11 2.90
C PHE A 136 -9.28 -12.35 1.43
N VAL A 137 -8.15 -11.78 1.00
CA VAL A 137 -7.69 -11.90 -0.40
C VAL A 137 -6.89 -13.17 -0.63
N PHE A 138 -6.03 -13.51 0.34
CA PHE A 138 -5.11 -14.65 0.26
C PHE A 138 -5.39 -15.71 1.32
N ARG A 139 -6.66 -15.87 1.70
CA ARG A 139 -7.10 -17.00 2.51
C ARG A 139 -6.59 -18.27 1.83
N LYS A 140 -5.59 -18.92 2.45
CA LYS A 140 -5.36 -20.33 2.18
C LYS A 140 -6.70 -20.99 2.46
N LEU A 141 -7.27 -21.65 1.46
CA LEU A 141 -8.24 -22.71 1.71
C LEU A 141 -7.50 -23.71 2.59
N SER A 142 -7.56 -23.53 3.91
CA SER A 142 -7.45 -24.63 4.84
C SER A 142 -8.76 -25.38 4.70
N GLU A 143 -8.83 -26.21 3.66
CA GLU A 143 -9.58 -27.44 3.78
C GLU A 143 -8.83 -28.28 4.81
N GLU A 144 -9.35 -28.29 6.03
CA GLU A 144 -9.60 -29.49 6.84
C GLU A 144 -10.64 -29.14 7.90
#